data_AF-A0A178LUI0-F1
#
_entry.id   AF-A0A178LUI0-F1
#
_cell.length_a   1.000
_cell.length_b   1.000
_cell.length_c   1.000
_cell.angle_alpha   90.00
_cell.angle_beta   90.00
_cell.angle_gamma   90.00
#
_symmetry.space_group_name_H-M   'P 1'
#
loop_
_entity.id
_entity.type
_entity.pdbx_description
1 polymer ?
#
loop_
_entity_poly.entity_id
_entity_poly.type
_entity_poly.pdbx_seq_one_letter_code
_entity_poly.pdbx_strand_id
1 'polypeptide(L)'
;MTSTRWLRASIVAGAMAVACLPGAVAPASADPISEALATTTCNYAQVTAAMGAQTPELAAQLHLRPDMQANLQSFLALPVEQRRQRIAQEQAANPALQEMLATAFGPQVSAVANSCMNY
;
A
#
# COMPACT_ATOMS: atom_id res chain seq x y z
N MET A 1 40.18 -35.17 2.90
CA MET A 1 38.84 -35.49 2.34
C MET A 1 37.80 -35.03 3.34
N THR A 2 37.23 -33.84 3.16
CA THR A 2 35.99 -33.42 3.82
C THR A 2 35.18 -32.67 2.78
N SER A 3 33.96 -33.17 2.66
CA SER A 3 33.04 -32.98 1.56
C SER A 3 32.15 -31.75 1.79
N THR A 4 31.46 -31.34 0.72
CA THR A 4 30.18 -30.61 0.74
C THR A 4 30.22 -29.13 1.21
N ARG A 5 29.47 -28.18 0.67
CA ARG A 5 28.19 -28.22 -0.06
C ARG A 5 27.97 -26.85 -0.72
N TRP A 6 27.56 -26.86 -1.99
CA TRP A 6 26.44 -26.07 -2.51
C TRP A 6 26.30 -24.61 -2.06
N LEU A 7 26.80 -23.68 -2.88
CA LEU A 7 26.32 -22.30 -2.93
C LEU A 7 25.80 -22.02 -4.34
N ARG A 8 24.51 -22.36 -4.54
CA ARG A 8 23.69 -21.76 -5.59
C ARG A 8 22.69 -20.84 -4.89
N ALA A 9 23.07 -19.58 -4.75
CA ALA A 9 22.16 -18.52 -4.38
C ALA A 9 22.12 -17.52 -5.54
N SER A 10 21.28 -17.82 -6.53
CA SER A 10 20.95 -16.90 -7.60
C SER A 10 19.99 -15.85 -7.04
N ILE A 11 20.51 -14.75 -6.52
CA ILE A 11 19.70 -13.57 -6.18
C ILE A 11 19.43 -12.84 -7.50
N VAL A 12 18.26 -13.07 -8.09
CA VAL A 12 17.72 -12.23 -9.15
C VAL A 12 17.32 -10.91 -8.49
N ALA A 13 18.24 -9.94 -8.50
CA ALA A 13 17.93 -8.55 -8.22
C ALA A 13 17.22 -7.98 -9.45
N GLY A 14 15.89 -8.01 -9.43
CA GLY A 14 15.06 -7.28 -10.40
C GLY A 14 15.20 -5.79 -10.16
N ALA A 15 16.11 -5.15 -10.88
CA ALA A 15 16.14 -3.70 -11.00
C ALA A 15 14.95 -3.27 -11.87
N MET A 16 13.91 -2.71 -11.26
CA MET A 16 12.91 -1.93 -12.00
C MET A 16 12.96 -0.48 -11.56
N ALA A 17 12.92 0.37 -12.58
CA ALA A 17 13.22 1.78 -12.60
C ALA A 17 12.50 2.60 -11.53
N VAL A 18 13.26 3.52 -10.93
CA VAL A 18 12.74 4.69 -10.23
C VAL A 18 11.92 5.52 -11.21
N ALA A 19 10.60 5.36 -11.18
CA ALA A 19 9.68 6.34 -11.74
C ALA A 19 9.42 7.39 -10.67
N CYS A 20 10.17 8.47 -10.73
CA CYS A 20 9.88 9.70 -10.00
C CYS A 20 8.49 10.18 -10.47
N LEU A 21 7.45 10.05 -9.62
CA LEU A 21 6.16 10.68 -9.90
C LEU A 21 6.30 12.18 -9.59
N PRO A 22 6.20 13.08 -10.58
CA PRO A 22 6.25 14.52 -10.36
C PRO A 22 5.00 14.96 -9.60
N GLY A 23 5.14 15.97 -8.75
CA GLY A 23 4.06 16.54 -7.94
C GLY A 23 2.78 16.77 -8.76
N ALA A 24 1.71 16.09 -8.36
CA ALA A 24 0.38 16.31 -8.90
C ALA A 24 -0.25 17.50 -8.17
N VAL A 25 -0.62 18.51 -8.96
CA VAL A 25 -1.45 19.64 -8.57
C VAL A 25 -2.73 19.17 -7.86
N ALA A 26 -2.94 19.66 -6.64
CA ALA A 26 -4.07 19.30 -5.81
C ALA A 26 -5.39 19.86 -6.40
N PRO A 27 -6.41 19.03 -6.68
CA PRO A 27 -7.76 19.46 -6.39
C PRO A 27 -7.93 19.40 -4.86
N ALA A 28 -8.38 20.51 -4.28
CA ALA A 28 -8.79 20.57 -2.88
C ALA A 28 -9.73 19.39 -2.56
N SER A 29 -9.54 18.74 -1.41
CA SER A 29 -10.28 17.56 -0.88
C SER A 29 -9.63 16.18 -1.07
N ALA A 30 -8.30 16.08 -1.06
CA ALA A 30 -7.62 14.81 -0.76
C ALA A 30 -6.30 15.13 -0.03
N ASP A 31 -6.16 14.63 1.20
CA ASP A 31 -4.88 14.68 1.91
C ASP A 31 -3.82 13.92 1.06
N PRO A 32 -2.53 14.33 1.04
CA PRO A 32 -1.46 13.67 0.29
C PRO A 32 -1.43 12.13 0.44
N ILE A 33 -1.84 11.57 1.58
CA ILE A 33 -1.93 10.13 1.78
C ILE A 33 -3.03 9.50 0.92
N SER A 34 -4.18 10.17 0.81
CA SER A 34 -5.33 9.73 0.01
C SER A 34 -4.98 9.66 -1.47
N GLU A 35 -4.25 10.66 -1.94
CA GLU A 35 -3.78 10.74 -3.32
C GLU A 35 -2.72 9.67 -3.62
N ALA A 36 -1.80 9.41 -2.68
CA ALA A 36 -0.84 8.32 -2.78
C ALA A 36 -1.51 6.94 -2.84
N LEU A 37 -2.57 6.73 -2.05
CA LEU A 37 -3.37 5.50 -2.08
C LEU A 37 -4.17 5.34 -3.39
N ALA A 38 -4.68 6.44 -3.94
CA ALA A 38 -5.43 6.41 -5.18
C ALA A 38 -4.55 6.15 -6.40
N THR A 39 -3.29 6.59 -6.37
CA THR A 39 -2.35 6.48 -7.49
C THR A 39 -1.36 5.32 -7.36
N THR A 40 -1.33 4.62 -6.22
CA THR A 40 -0.42 3.47 -6.04
C THR A 40 -0.58 2.45 -7.15
N THR A 41 0.54 1.92 -7.62
CA THR A 41 0.63 0.85 -8.63
C THR A 41 0.84 -0.52 -8.00
N CYS A 42 0.96 -0.59 -6.67
CA CYS A 42 1.18 -1.84 -5.96
C CYS A 42 -0.05 -2.75 -6.05
N ASN A 43 0.20 -4.03 -6.32
CA ASN A 43 -0.85 -5.04 -6.28
C ASN A 43 -1.13 -5.52 -4.85
N TYR A 44 -2.19 -6.30 -4.67
CA TYR A 44 -2.60 -6.80 -3.36
C TYR A 44 -1.48 -7.56 -2.62
N ALA A 45 -0.76 -8.47 -3.29
CA ALA A 45 0.31 -9.24 -2.66
C ALA A 45 1.43 -8.32 -2.14
N GLN A 46 1.83 -7.34 -2.94
CA GLN A 46 2.85 -6.35 -2.58
C GLN A 46 2.43 -5.50 -1.38
N VAL A 47 1.17 -5.03 -1.36
CA VAL A 47 0.62 -4.26 -0.25
C VAL A 47 0.59 -5.10 1.03
N THR A 48 0.14 -6.36 0.96
CA THR A 48 0.10 -7.23 2.15
C THR A 48 1.48 -7.62 2.65
N ALA A 49 2.46 -7.83 1.75
CA ALA A 49 3.84 -8.12 2.13
C ALA A 49 4.51 -6.91 2.79
N ALA A 50 4.35 -5.71 2.21
CA ALA A 50 4.84 -4.47 2.80
C ALA A 50 4.17 -4.16 4.14
N MET A 51 2.86 -4.37 4.25
CA MET A 51 2.12 -4.24 5.51
C MET A 51 2.65 -5.22 6.56
N GLY A 52 2.90 -6.48 6.21
CA GLY A 52 3.50 -7.45 7.13
C GLY A 52 4.89 -7.05 7.62
N ALA A 53 5.69 -6.37 6.79
CA ALA A 53 7.04 -5.94 7.13
C ALA A 53 7.09 -4.64 7.93
N GLN A 54 6.19 -3.69 7.64
CA GLN A 54 6.24 -2.35 8.20
C GLN A 54 5.24 -2.11 9.31
N THR A 55 4.07 -2.75 9.23
CA THR A 55 2.94 -2.61 10.16
C THR A 55 2.38 -3.99 10.52
N PRO A 56 3.17 -4.84 11.20
CA PRO A 56 2.76 -6.20 11.53
C PRO A 56 1.47 -6.23 12.37
N GLU A 57 1.18 -5.21 13.18
CA GLU A 57 -0.09 -5.14 13.91
C GLU A 57 -1.29 -4.91 12.99
N LEU A 58 -1.14 -4.11 11.93
CA LEU A 58 -2.19 -3.86 10.95
C LEU A 58 -2.38 -5.09 10.06
N ALA A 59 -1.29 -5.75 9.66
CA ALA A 59 -1.33 -7.01 8.93
C ALA A 59 -2.07 -8.10 9.72
N ALA A 60 -1.83 -8.21 11.04
CA ALA A 60 -2.54 -9.15 11.89
C ALA A 60 -4.05 -8.84 11.96
N GLN A 61 -4.43 -7.57 12.11
CA GLN A 61 -5.84 -7.16 12.09
C GLN A 61 -6.52 -7.44 10.75
N LEU A 62 -5.82 -7.19 9.64
CA LEU A 62 -6.32 -7.49 8.31
C LEU A 62 -6.49 -8.99 8.10
N HIS A 63 -5.57 -9.83 8.60
CA HIS A 63 -5.70 -11.29 8.56
C HIS A 63 -6.95 -11.81 9.28
N LEU A 64 -7.37 -11.15 10.36
CA LEU A 64 -8.60 -11.49 11.10
C LEU A 64 -9.90 -11.00 10.40
N ARG A 65 -9.77 -10.23 9.31
CA ARG A 65 -10.87 -9.57 8.60
C ARG A 65 -10.88 -9.92 7.11
N PRO A 66 -11.37 -11.13 6.74
CA PRO A 66 -11.39 -11.57 5.34
C PRO A 66 -12.27 -10.67 4.44
N ASP A 67 -13.30 -10.05 5.02
CA ASP A 67 -14.11 -9.02 4.36
C ASP A 67 -13.27 -7.83 3.91
N MET A 68 -12.38 -7.35 4.77
CA MET A 68 -11.49 -6.21 4.48
C MET A 68 -10.41 -6.58 3.46
N GLN A 69 -9.92 -7.83 3.49
CA GLN A 69 -8.99 -8.34 2.49
C GLN A 69 -9.60 -8.32 1.08
N ALA A 70 -10.83 -8.83 0.94
CA ALA A 70 -11.54 -8.82 -0.33
C ALA A 70 -11.85 -7.39 -0.81
N ASN A 71 -12.21 -6.49 0.11
CA ASN A 71 -12.46 -5.09 -0.22
C ASN A 71 -11.17 -4.38 -0.66
N LEU A 72 -10.04 -4.62 0.01
CA LEU A 72 -8.74 -4.07 -0.38
C LEU A 72 -8.30 -4.56 -1.76
N GLN A 73 -8.42 -5.87 -2.02
CA GLN A 73 -8.12 -6.44 -3.33
C GLN A 73 -9.00 -5.82 -4.42
N SER A 74 -10.30 -5.69 -4.15
CA SER A 74 -11.24 -5.06 -5.08
C SER A 74 -10.91 -3.60 -5.32
N PHE A 75 -10.56 -2.86 -4.26
CA PHE A 75 -10.17 -1.46 -4.34
C PHE A 75 -8.91 -1.26 -5.21
N LEU A 76 -7.87 -2.07 -5.02
CA LEU A 76 -6.63 -2.00 -5.81
C LEU A 76 -6.83 -2.41 -7.27
N ALA A 77 -7.86 -3.21 -7.57
CA ALA A 77 -8.24 -3.56 -8.93
C ALA A 77 -8.98 -2.42 -9.67
N LEU A 78 -9.47 -1.40 -8.95
CA LEU A 78 -10.14 -0.26 -9.56
C LEU A 78 -9.15 0.68 -10.28
N PRO A 79 -9.56 1.30 -11.40
CA PRO A 79 -8.79 2.38 -12.01
C PRO A 79 -8.67 3.57 -11.04
N VAL A 80 -7.60 4.35 -11.19
CA VAL A 80 -7.24 5.48 -10.30
C VAL A 80 -8.43 6.40 -10.01
N GLU A 81 -9.22 6.78 -11.02
CA GLU A 81 -10.36 7.68 -10.80
C GLU A 81 -11.49 7.06 -9.99
N GLN A 82 -11.72 5.76 -10.12
CA GLN A 82 -12.68 5.08 -9.27
C GLN A 82 -12.15 4.92 -7.84
N ARG A 83 -10.84 4.75 -7.67
CA ARG A 83 -10.22 4.76 -6.33
C ARG A 83 -10.36 6.12 -5.65
N ARG A 84 -10.06 7.22 -6.36
CA ARG A 84 -10.26 8.58 -5.84
C ARG A 84 -11.72 8.82 -5.41
N GLN A 85 -12.67 8.44 -6.26
CA GLN A 85 -14.10 8.55 -5.94
C GLN A 85 -14.49 7.73 -4.70
N ARG A 86 -14.01 6.49 -4.60
CA ARG A 86 -14.27 5.65 -3.42
C ARG A 86 -13.68 6.25 -2.15
N ILE A 87 -12.43 6.71 -2.19
CA ILE A 87 -11.80 7.38 -1.05
C ILE A 87 -12.60 8.62 -0.65
N ALA A 88 -12.99 9.46 -1.61
CA ALA A 88 -13.78 10.66 -1.35
C ALA A 88 -15.15 10.34 -0.73
N GLN A 89 -15.80 9.25 -1.17
CA GLN A 89 -17.06 8.79 -0.59
C GLN A 89 -16.90 8.34 0.87
N GLU A 90 -15.88 7.53 1.17
CA GLU A 90 -15.60 7.07 2.53
C GLU A 90 -15.27 8.24 3.47
N GLN A 91 -14.50 9.21 2.97
CA GLN A 91 -14.14 10.43 3.69
C GLN A 91 -15.36 11.30 3.98
N ALA A 92 -16.24 11.49 2.99
CA ALA A 92 -17.48 12.23 3.16
C ALA A 92 -18.44 11.52 4.13
N ALA A 93 -18.47 10.18 4.12
CA ALA A 93 -19.31 9.39 5.01
C ALA A 93 -18.79 9.38 6.46
N ASN A 94 -17.47 9.45 6.66
CA ASN A 94 -16.85 9.42 7.98
C ASN A 94 -15.65 10.38 8.07
N PRO A 95 -15.89 11.68 8.29
CA PRO A 95 -14.81 12.65 8.44
C PRO A 95 -13.91 12.36 9.65
N ALA A 96 -14.44 11.77 10.73
CA ALA A 96 -13.65 11.34 11.88
C ALA A 96 -12.66 10.19 11.54
N LEU A 97 -13.04 9.30 10.60
CA LEU A 97 -12.16 8.25 10.12
C LEU A 97 -11.00 8.83 9.31
N GLN A 98 -11.25 9.88 8.54
CA GLN A 98 -10.22 10.56 7.77
C GLN A 98 -9.15 11.18 8.68
N GLU A 99 -9.59 11.84 9.76
CA GLU A 99 -8.68 12.44 10.72
C GLU A 99 -7.87 11.36 11.47
N MET A 100 -8.51 10.26 11.86
CA MET A 100 -7.84 9.10 12.46
C MET A 100 -6.85 8.44 11.49
N LEU A 101 -7.21 8.28 10.22
CA LEU A 101 -6.30 7.75 9.20
C LEU A 101 -5.10 8.65 9.01
N ALA A 102 -5.27 9.97 8.99
CA ALA A 102 -4.17 10.92 8.85
C ALA A 102 -3.24 10.93 10.08
N THR A 103 -3.80 10.92 11.30
CA THR A 103 -2.99 11.05 12.54
C THR A 103 -2.49 9.72 13.09
N ALA A 104 -3.32 8.68 13.12
CA ALA A 104 -2.97 7.39 13.73
C ALA A 104 -2.28 6.44 12.74
N PHE A 105 -2.75 6.43 11.48
CA PHE A 105 -2.28 5.47 10.47
C PHE A 105 -1.47 6.12 9.35
N GLY A 106 -1.38 7.45 9.29
CA GLY A 106 -0.72 8.18 8.20
C GLY A 106 0.73 7.76 7.97
N PRO A 107 1.61 7.74 9.00
CA PRO A 107 3.00 7.31 8.81
C PRO A 107 3.10 5.85 8.35
N GLN A 108 2.23 4.98 8.85
CA GLN A 108 2.19 3.56 8.55
C GLN A 108 1.73 3.28 7.11
N VAL A 109 0.64 3.92 6.70
CA VAL A 109 0.09 3.85 5.34
C VAL A 109 1.09 4.42 4.34
N SER A 110 1.70 5.56 4.67
CA SER A 110 2.73 6.17 3.82
C SER A 110 3.97 5.29 3.68
N ALA A 111 4.40 4.63 4.75
CA ALA A 111 5.52 3.68 4.67
C ALA A 111 5.19 2.53 3.71
N VAL A 112 3.96 1.98 3.79
CA VAL A 112 3.55 0.84 2.98
C VAL A 112 3.46 1.26 1.53
N ALA A 113 2.82 2.41 1.26
CA ALA A 113 2.70 2.96 -0.09
C ALA A 113 4.07 3.27 -0.72
N ASN A 114 5.04 3.74 0.05
CA ASN A 114 6.39 4.05 -0.44
C ASN A 114 7.26 2.80 -0.66
N SER A 115 6.97 1.69 0.01
CA SER A 115 7.82 0.49 0.00
C SER A 115 7.21 -0.70 -0.74
N CYS A 116 5.91 -0.71 -1.00
CA CYS A 116 5.23 -1.88 -1.56
C CYS A 116 5.79 -2.32 -2.90
N MET A 117 6.37 -1.41 -3.69
CA MET A 117 7.03 -1.76 -4.95
C MET A 117 8.31 -2.60 -4.78
N ASN A 118 8.86 -2.68 -3.55
CA ASN A 118 10.03 -3.49 -3.22
C ASN A 118 9.66 -4.91 -2.72
N TYR A 119 8.37 -5.23 -2.67
CA TYR A 119 7.82 -6.55 -2.38
C TYR A 119 7.11 -7.11 -3.60
#